data_AF-A0A7X9CPT9-F1
#
_entry.id   AF-A0A7X9CPT9-F1
#
_cell.length_a   1.000
_cell.length_b   1.000
_cell.length_c   1.000
_cell.angle_alpha   90.00
_cell.angle_beta   90.00
_cell.angle_gamma   90.00
#
_symmetry.space_group_name_H-M   'P 1'
#
loop_
_entity.id
_entity.type
_entity.pdbx_description
1 polymer ?
#
loop_
_entity_poly.entity_id
_entity_poly.type
_entity_poly.pdbx_seq_one_letter_code
_entity_poly.pdbx_strand_id
1 'polypeptide(L)'
;FESGKNAIYYNALYEEVIDIFYGSKINNADMLREYLKYIYEDAMIFKASYFSLENIKIDPILEVKNYLVNKEKPVEQEIICNDLLHIPRSRIVNILHSNKEFIRNSPGVYLHPDSIIISESELSEISSFIGYKIEQNGFLTETEFIKFIKDQLSGIVERHYQLTDLGLRDVIGYKLQNDYSFNSKIISEKGKNLSVSDVFRIFCNKNERITLSELKALKKELNSVIYFDIIYNEKLRITEEEFVSKELVSFDIDKIDNAIDEFCYDDYIAIQDIKYFSSFPECRFKWNSYLLEHYVAEYSKKYRLEHINFNEDSCVGGIVKVSSEIENFYDLVVKVLFDSNISLDTSGALDYLYEKGYLGRRSYKDIDKAIVQAKAMDEKRG
;
A
#
# COMPACT_ATOMS: atom_id res chain seq x y z
N PHE A 1 -38.87 -20.39 13.83
CA PHE A 1 -39.50 -21.23 12.79
C PHE A 1 -40.69 -20.54 12.13
N GLU A 2 -41.63 -19.97 12.90
CA GLU A 2 -42.80 -19.25 12.33
C GLU A 2 -42.44 -18.14 11.33
N SER A 3 -41.29 -17.50 11.48
CA SER A 3 -40.72 -16.53 10.53
C SER A 3 -40.12 -17.14 9.25
N GLY A 4 -40.40 -18.41 8.95
CA GLY A 4 -39.93 -19.11 7.75
C GLY A 4 -38.46 -19.56 7.78
N LYS A 5 -37.79 -19.50 8.94
CA LYS A 5 -36.42 -19.99 9.11
C LYS A 5 -36.40 -21.50 9.24
N ASN A 6 -35.59 -22.17 8.43
CA ASN A 6 -35.59 -23.63 8.35
C ASN A 6 -34.69 -24.31 9.40
N ALA A 7 -33.76 -23.57 10.02
CA ALA A 7 -33.04 -24.01 11.21
C ALA A 7 -32.46 -22.86 12.02
N ILE A 8 -32.02 -23.20 13.23
CA ILE A 8 -31.49 -22.26 14.21
C ILE A 8 -30.18 -22.81 14.77
N TYR A 9 -29.14 -21.98 14.79
CA TYR A 9 -27.85 -22.33 15.37
C TYR A 9 -27.87 -22.22 16.89
N TYR A 10 -27.27 -23.18 17.60
CA TYR A 10 -27.27 -23.18 19.06
C TYR A 10 -26.59 -21.96 19.65
N ASN A 11 -25.46 -21.52 19.08
CA ASN A 11 -24.76 -20.32 19.54
C ASN A 11 -25.63 -19.08 19.37
N ALA A 12 -26.33 -18.95 18.24
CA ALA A 12 -27.18 -17.81 17.97
C ALA A 12 -28.38 -17.76 18.92
N LEU A 13 -29.02 -18.91 19.14
CA LEU A 13 -30.10 -19.03 20.13
C LEU A 13 -29.60 -18.74 21.54
N TYR A 14 -28.46 -19.32 21.94
CA TYR A 14 -27.90 -19.13 23.27
C TYR A 14 -27.56 -17.66 23.54
N GLU A 15 -26.96 -16.96 22.58
CA GLU A 15 -26.68 -15.52 22.68
C GLU A 15 -27.97 -14.71 22.87
N GLU A 16 -29.05 -15.05 22.15
CA GLU A 16 -30.33 -14.35 22.22
C GLU A 16 -31.07 -14.57 23.55
N VAL A 17 -30.98 -15.77 24.14
CA VAL A 17 -31.77 -16.14 25.34
C VAL A 17 -30.91 -16.32 26.59
N ILE A 18 -29.66 -15.88 26.60
CA ILE A 18 -28.72 -16.09 27.71
C ILE A 18 -29.28 -15.58 29.05
N ASP A 19 -30.01 -14.46 29.01
CA ASP A 19 -30.62 -13.85 30.19
C ASP A 19 -31.69 -14.76 30.84
N ILE A 20 -32.37 -15.59 30.05
CA ILE A 20 -33.35 -16.56 30.55
C ILE A 20 -32.65 -17.67 31.34
N PHE A 21 -31.40 -17.99 31.00
CA PHE A 21 -30.61 -19.01 31.66
C PHE A 21 -29.84 -18.52 32.88
N TYR A 22 -30.01 -17.25 33.28
CA TYR A 22 -29.37 -16.69 34.46
C TYR A 22 -29.79 -17.45 35.73
N GLY A 23 -28.82 -18.06 36.42
CA GLY A 23 -29.07 -18.92 37.59
C GLY A 23 -29.50 -20.36 37.26
N SER A 24 -29.54 -20.75 35.98
CA SER A 24 -29.77 -22.12 35.54
C SER A 24 -28.47 -22.94 35.49
N LYS A 25 -28.56 -24.20 35.06
CA LYS A 25 -27.38 -25.07 34.80
C LYS A 25 -26.88 -25.00 33.36
N ILE A 26 -27.55 -24.26 32.47
CA ILE A 26 -27.20 -24.15 31.05
C ILE A 26 -26.31 -22.93 30.88
N ASN A 27 -25.00 -23.17 30.76
CA ASN A 27 -23.97 -22.11 30.76
C ASN A 27 -23.27 -21.93 29.42
N ASN A 28 -23.64 -22.72 28.40
CA ASN A 28 -23.11 -22.58 27.04
C ASN A 28 -24.07 -23.23 26.03
N ALA A 29 -23.79 -22.98 24.74
CA ALA A 29 -24.59 -23.49 23.62
C ALA A 29 -24.58 -25.02 23.50
N ASP A 30 -23.51 -25.71 23.92
CA ASP A 30 -23.47 -27.18 23.92
C ASP A 30 -24.42 -27.77 24.95
N MET A 31 -24.48 -27.18 26.15
CA MET A 31 -25.46 -27.57 27.18
C MET A 31 -26.89 -27.26 26.72
N LEU A 32 -27.11 -26.13 26.05
CA LEU A 32 -28.40 -25.80 25.45
C LEU A 32 -28.79 -26.84 24.39
N ARG A 33 -27.85 -27.27 23.54
CA ARG A 33 -28.08 -28.35 22.57
C ARG A 33 -28.53 -29.63 23.25
N GLU A 34 -27.80 -30.11 24.25
CA GLU A 34 -28.16 -31.37 24.93
C GLU A 34 -29.53 -31.26 25.62
N TYR A 35 -29.84 -30.11 26.22
CA TYR A 35 -31.14 -29.84 26.81
C TYR A 35 -32.28 -29.85 25.78
N LEU A 36 -32.13 -29.13 24.67
CA LEU A 36 -33.15 -29.10 23.60
C LEU A 36 -33.33 -30.49 22.97
N LYS A 37 -32.24 -31.23 22.78
CA LYS A 37 -32.29 -32.59 22.26
C LYS A 37 -33.08 -33.51 23.19
N TYR A 38 -32.84 -33.43 24.49
CA TYR A 38 -33.60 -34.21 25.48
C TYR A 38 -35.11 -33.92 25.44
N ILE A 39 -35.52 -32.68 25.19
CA ILE A 39 -36.95 -32.29 25.19
C ILE A 39 -37.63 -32.59 23.85
N TYR A 40 -36.91 -32.46 22.73
CA TYR A 40 -37.51 -32.42 21.40
C TYR A 40 -36.92 -33.44 20.40
N GLU A 41 -36.25 -34.51 20.87
CA GLU A 41 -35.62 -35.51 19.98
C GLU A 41 -36.58 -36.13 18.95
N ASP A 42 -37.85 -36.31 19.31
CA ASP A 42 -38.88 -36.89 18.42
C ASP A 42 -39.50 -35.85 17.46
N ALA A 43 -39.34 -34.57 17.74
CA ALA A 43 -39.99 -33.47 17.02
C ALA A 43 -39.04 -32.68 16.12
N MET A 44 -37.73 -32.76 16.35
CA MET A 44 -36.72 -31.95 15.65
C MET A 44 -35.50 -32.77 15.29
N ILE A 45 -34.78 -32.31 14.28
CA ILE A 45 -33.52 -32.91 13.83
C ILE A 45 -32.36 -32.09 14.36
N PHE A 46 -31.54 -32.73 15.19
CA PHE A 46 -30.36 -32.14 15.80
C PHE A 46 -29.10 -32.46 14.99
N LYS A 47 -28.41 -31.43 14.50
CA LYS A 47 -27.08 -31.51 13.93
C LYS A 47 -26.06 -30.93 14.92
N ALA A 48 -24.77 -31.00 14.58
CA ALA A 48 -23.69 -30.58 15.47
C ALA A 48 -23.78 -29.09 15.89
N SER A 49 -24.15 -28.21 14.95
CA SER A 49 -24.12 -26.75 15.16
C SER A 49 -25.49 -26.07 15.10
N TYR A 50 -26.54 -26.76 14.64
CA TYR A 50 -27.90 -26.24 14.53
C TYR A 50 -28.94 -27.35 14.68
N PHE A 51 -30.20 -26.96 14.82
CA PHE A 51 -31.36 -27.85 14.82
C PHE A 51 -32.45 -27.33 13.86
N SER A 52 -33.18 -28.25 13.22
CA SER A 52 -34.17 -27.98 12.18
C SER A 52 -35.43 -28.85 12.35
N LEU A 53 -36.54 -28.45 11.73
CA LEU A 53 -37.76 -29.27 11.68
C LEU A 53 -37.65 -30.41 10.66
N GLU A 54 -36.89 -30.18 9.59
CA GLU A 54 -36.71 -31.14 8.50
C GLU A 54 -35.22 -31.49 8.31
N ASN A 55 -34.93 -32.61 7.65
CA ASN A 55 -33.56 -33.08 7.43
C ASN A 55 -32.89 -32.31 6.30
N ILE A 56 -32.58 -31.05 6.57
CA ILE A 56 -31.99 -30.12 5.59
C ILE A 56 -30.51 -29.88 5.88
N LYS A 57 -29.77 -29.66 4.80
CA LYS A 57 -28.43 -29.09 4.86
C LYS A 57 -28.55 -27.59 4.66
N ILE A 58 -28.03 -26.81 5.60
CA ILE A 58 -28.01 -25.36 5.48
C ILE A 58 -26.65 -24.91 4.98
N ASP A 59 -26.68 -23.96 4.06
CA ASP A 59 -25.52 -23.20 3.64
C ASP A 59 -25.69 -21.73 4.05
N PRO A 60 -25.07 -21.30 5.16
CA PRO A 60 -25.11 -19.91 5.61
C PRO A 60 -24.54 -18.92 4.61
N ILE A 61 -23.61 -19.33 3.74
CA ILE A 61 -23.07 -18.46 2.69
C ILE A 61 -24.17 -18.15 1.68
N LEU A 62 -24.88 -19.20 1.22
CA LEU A 62 -26.01 -19.04 0.30
C LEU A 62 -27.16 -18.22 0.93
N GLU A 63 -27.41 -18.38 2.23
CA GLU A 63 -28.43 -17.58 2.91
C GLU A 63 -28.06 -16.09 2.99
N VAL A 64 -26.82 -15.76 3.37
CA VAL A 64 -26.32 -14.37 3.38
C VAL A 64 -26.34 -13.78 1.98
N LYS A 65 -25.96 -14.57 0.95
CA LYS A 65 -26.07 -14.18 -0.46
C LYS A 65 -27.50 -13.84 -0.85
N ASN A 66 -28.44 -14.76 -0.67
CA ASN A 66 -29.84 -14.55 -1.03
C ASN A 66 -30.42 -13.33 -0.29
N TYR A 67 -30.07 -13.15 0.97
CA TYR A 67 -30.45 -11.98 1.74
C TYR A 67 -29.95 -10.68 1.09
N LEU A 68 -28.66 -10.58 0.76
CA LEU A 68 -28.08 -9.37 0.16
C LEU A 68 -28.57 -9.12 -1.27
N VAL A 69 -28.76 -10.16 -2.08
CA VAL A 69 -29.32 -10.04 -3.44
C VAL A 69 -30.71 -9.40 -3.39
N ASN A 70 -31.55 -9.81 -2.44
CA ASN A 70 -32.92 -9.29 -2.28
C ASN A 70 -33.00 -7.87 -1.69
N LYS A 71 -31.91 -7.32 -1.15
CA LYS A 71 -31.93 -5.98 -0.55
C LYS A 71 -31.79 -4.87 -1.57
N GLU A 72 -31.26 -5.16 -2.77
CA GLU A 72 -31.07 -4.21 -3.87
C GLU A 72 -30.25 -2.96 -3.50
N LYS A 73 -29.59 -2.98 -2.34
CA LYS A 73 -28.80 -1.86 -1.82
C LYS A 73 -27.74 -2.33 -0.83
N PRO A 74 -26.70 -1.53 -0.58
CA PRO A 74 -25.74 -1.79 0.49
C PRO A 74 -26.42 -1.81 1.87
N VAL A 75 -26.02 -2.76 2.72
CA VAL A 75 -26.61 -3.02 4.04
C VAL A 75 -25.53 -3.03 5.12
N GLU A 76 -25.82 -2.38 6.24
CA GLU A 76 -24.94 -2.41 7.41
C GLU A 76 -24.86 -3.81 8.01
N GLN A 77 -23.65 -4.21 8.41
CA GLN A 77 -23.36 -5.51 9.03
C GLN A 77 -24.27 -5.80 10.22
N GLU A 78 -24.58 -4.79 11.04
CA GLU A 78 -25.49 -4.92 12.17
C GLU A 78 -26.89 -5.33 11.73
N ILE A 79 -27.41 -4.71 10.68
CA ILE A 79 -28.72 -5.02 10.11
C ILE A 79 -28.71 -6.43 9.53
N ILE A 80 -27.63 -6.84 8.85
CA ILE A 80 -27.49 -8.22 8.34
C ILE A 80 -27.55 -9.22 9.51
N CYS A 81 -26.83 -8.95 10.60
CA CYS A 81 -26.82 -9.83 11.77
C CYS A 81 -28.19 -9.90 12.45
N ASN A 82 -28.90 -8.78 12.56
CA ASN A 82 -30.22 -8.69 13.18
C ASN A 82 -31.33 -9.33 12.32
N ASP A 83 -31.22 -9.26 10.99
CA ASP A 83 -32.19 -9.91 10.10
C ASP A 83 -31.93 -11.44 9.97
N LEU A 84 -30.72 -11.89 10.31
CA LEU A 84 -30.28 -13.28 10.25
C LEU A 84 -29.90 -13.83 11.64
N LEU A 85 -30.63 -13.45 12.68
CA LEU A 85 -30.39 -13.84 14.09
C LEU A 85 -30.33 -15.35 14.33
N HIS A 86 -30.87 -16.17 13.43
CA HIS A 86 -30.76 -17.61 13.53
C HIS A 86 -29.37 -18.16 13.18
N ILE A 87 -28.48 -17.34 12.59
CA ILE A 87 -27.07 -17.63 12.29
C ILE A 87 -26.19 -16.88 13.31
N PRO A 88 -25.12 -17.48 13.87
CA PRO A 88 -24.27 -16.80 14.83
C PRO A 88 -23.62 -15.57 14.22
N ARG A 89 -23.63 -14.45 14.95
CA ARG A 89 -23.08 -13.17 14.50
C ARG A 89 -21.64 -13.29 14.00
N SER A 90 -20.78 -13.96 14.78
CA SER A 90 -19.38 -14.21 14.42
C SER A 90 -19.22 -14.95 13.08
N ARG A 91 -20.18 -15.83 12.76
CA ARG A 91 -20.21 -16.58 11.51
C ARG A 91 -20.61 -15.69 10.33
N ILE A 92 -21.62 -14.83 10.49
CA ILE A 92 -22.00 -13.86 9.45
C ILE A 92 -20.83 -12.93 9.13
N VAL A 93 -20.19 -12.37 10.16
CA VAL A 93 -19.02 -11.48 9.99
C VAL A 93 -17.89 -12.20 9.26
N ASN A 94 -17.60 -13.45 9.61
CA ASN A 94 -16.59 -14.25 8.90
C ASN A 94 -16.97 -14.48 7.43
N ILE A 95 -18.23 -14.82 7.14
CA ILE A 95 -18.72 -15.01 5.77
C ILE A 95 -18.50 -13.74 4.93
N LEU A 96 -18.88 -12.58 5.46
CA LEU A 96 -18.72 -11.30 4.78
C LEU A 96 -17.25 -10.93 4.52
N HIS A 97 -16.33 -11.27 5.44
CA HIS A 97 -14.91 -10.95 5.28
C HIS A 97 -14.14 -11.96 4.40
N SER A 98 -14.50 -13.24 4.45
CA SER A 98 -13.70 -14.32 3.86
C SER A 98 -14.07 -14.65 2.41
N ASN A 99 -15.23 -14.21 1.93
CA ASN A 99 -15.71 -14.53 0.58
C ASN A 99 -15.77 -13.27 -0.29
N LYS A 100 -15.07 -13.31 -1.43
CA LYS A 100 -14.96 -12.19 -2.36
C LYS A 100 -16.27 -11.76 -3.03
N GLU A 101 -17.30 -12.61 -2.99
CA GLU A 101 -18.63 -12.27 -3.55
C GLU A 101 -19.41 -11.27 -2.68
N PHE A 102 -18.98 -11.02 -1.44
CA PHE A 102 -19.56 -9.99 -0.57
C PHE A 102 -18.72 -8.72 -0.67
N ILE A 103 -19.18 -7.77 -1.49
CA ILE A 103 -18.46 -6.53 -1.74
C ILE A 103 -18.69 -5.58 -0.58
N ARG A 104 -17.60 -4.95 -0.13
CA ARG A 104 -17.63 -3.91 0.88
C ARG A 104 -17.84 -2.55 0.22
N ASN A 105 -18.99 -1.93 0.48
CA ASN A 105 -19.27 -0.57 0.01
C ASN A 105 -18.52 0.48 0.83
N SER A 106 -18.45 0.27 2.15
CA SER A 106 -17.76 1.14 3.10
C SER A 106 -17.47 0.35 4.39
N PRO A 107 -16.76 0.89 5.40
CA PRO A 107 -16.59 0.20 6.68
C PRO A 107 -17.91 -0.29 7.28
N GLY A 108 -18.05 -1.62 7.40
CA GLY A 108 -19.24 -2.26 7.96
C GLY A 108 -20.47 -2.31 7.04
N VAL A 109 -20.35 -1.94 5.76
CA VAL A 109 -21.49 -1.93 4.82
C VAL A 109 -21.19 -2.84 3.63
N TYR A 110 -22.08 -3.78 3.35
CA TYR A 110 -21.88 -4.85 2.38
C TYR A 110 -23.02 -4.95 1.36
N LEU A 111 -22.71 -5.51 0.20
CA LEU A 111 -23.68 -5.88 -0.83
C LEU A 111 -23.23 -7.12 -1.59
N HIS A 112 -24.13 -7.67 -2.40
CA HIS A 112 -23.80 -8.72 -3.36
C HIS A 112 -23.84 -8.14 -4.80
N PRO A 113 -22.84 -8.40 -5.68
CA PRO A 113 -22.78 -7.87 -7.04
C PRO A 113 -24.02 -8.14 -7.90
N ASP A 114 -24.70 -9.27 -7.66
CA ASP A 114 -25.92 -9.63 -8.38
C ASP A 114 -27.12 -8.72 -8.03
N SER A 115 -27.05 -7.96 -6.92
CA SER A 115 -28.06 -6.94 -6.61
C SER A 115 -27.89 -5.66 -7.44
N ILE A 116 -26.80 -5.56 -8.21
CA ILE A 116 -26.44 -4.35 -8.98
C ILE A 116 -26.60 -4.62 -10.47
N ILE A 117 -27.44 -3.80 -11.10
CA ILE A 117 -27.79 -3.88 -12.51
C ILE A 117 -26.80 -3.03 -13.33
N ILE A 118 -25.96 -3.73 -14.09
CA ILE A 118 -25.09 -3.18 -15.13
C ILE A 118 -25.37 -4.00 -16.39
N SER A 119 -25.74 -3.36 -17.49
CA SER A 119 -26.08 -4.06 -18.72
C SER A 119 -24.83 -4.65 -19.38
N GLU A 120 -25.03 -5.64 -20.26
CA GLU A 120 -23.95 -6.19 -21.08
C GLU A 120 -23.29 -5.12 -21.97
N SER A 121 -24.06 -4.13 -22.45
CA SER A 121 -23.50 -3.01 -23.22
C SER A 121 -22.60 -2.13 -22.35
N GLU A 122 -23.04 -1.80 -21.13
CA GLU A 122 -22.24 -1.03 -20.17
C GLU A 122 -20.97 -1.79 -19.77
N LEU A 123 -21.06 -3.10 -19.49
CA LEU A 123 -19.88 -3.93 -19.21
C LEU A 123 -18.91 -4.01 -20.39
N SER A 124 -19.43 -4.08 -21.62
CA SER A 124 -18.62 -4.08 -22.85
C SER A 124 -17.88 -2.74 -23.05
N GLU A 125 -18.55 -1.61 -22.81
CA GLU A 125 -17.92 -0.28 -22.86
C GLU A 125 -16.85 -0.12 -21.79
N ILE A 126 -17.11 -0.58 -20.57
CA ILE A 126 -16.13 -0.61 -19.48
C ILE A 126 -14.94 -1.48 -19.85
N SER A 127 -15.18 -2.70 -20.34
CA SER A 127 -14.12 -3.62 -20.74
C SER A 127 -13.26 -3.02 -21.87
N SER A 128 -13.88 -2.38 -22.85
CA SER A 128 -13.17 -1.70 -23.94
C SER A 128 -12.27 -0.58 -23.42
N PHE A 129 -12.74 0.23 -22.46
CA PHE A 129 -11.95 1.27 -21.83
C PHE A 129 -10.78 0.71 -21.02
N ILE A 130 -11.02 -0.34 -20.21
CA ILE A 130 -9.97 -1.02 -19.45
C ILE A 130 -8.91 -1.57 -20.40
N GLY A 131 -9.32 -2.31 -21.44
CA GLY A 131 -8.43 -2.88 -22.44
C GLY A 131 -7.57 -1.82 -23.13
N TYR A 132 -8.18 -0.72 -23.59
CA TYR A 132 -7.45 0.40 -24.18
C TYR A 132 -6.42 1.00 -23.22
N LYS A 133 -6.78 1.22 -21.95
CA LYS A 133 -5.86 1.81 -20.97
C LYS A 133 -4.71 0.88 -20.62
N ILE A 134 -4.97 -0.42 -20.51
CA ILE A 134 -3.93 -1.43 -20.30
C ILE A 134 -3.02 -1.53 -21.52
N GLU A 135 -3.54 -1.52 -22.74
CA GLU A 135 -2.71 -1.54 -23.96
C GLU A 135 -1.81 -0.30 -24.03
N GLN A 136 -2.36 0.87 -23.72
CA GLN A 136 -1.60 2.11 -23.73
C GLN A 136 -0.56 2.15 -22.62
N ASN A 137 -0.93 1.87 -21.37
CA ASN A 137 -0.11 2.19 -20.19
C ASN A 137 0.42 0.98 -19.42
N GLY A 138 -0.03 -0.24 -19.74
CA GLY A 138 0.23 -1.47 -18.99
C GLY A 138 -0.70 -1.66 -17.78
N PHE A 139 -1.45 -0.64 -17.39
CA PHE A 139 -2.38 -0.64 -16.27
C PHE A 139 -3.44 0.46 -16.40
N LEU A 140 -4.46 0.41 -15.56
CA LEU A 140 -5.43 1.48 -15.35
C LEU A 140 -5.53 1.79 -13.86
N THR A 141 -5.53 3.08 -13.49
CA THR A 141 -5.71 3.49 -12.10
C THR A 141 -7.18 3.54 -11.70
N GLU A 142 -7.47 3.32 -10.42
CA GLU A 142 -8.81 3.49 -9.85
C GLU A 142 -9.37 4.90 -10.11
N THR A 143 -8.54 5.93 -10.00
CA THR A 143 -8.93 7.32 -10.24
C THR A 143 -9.45 7.51 -11.67
N GLU A 144 -8.69 7.06 -12.67
CA GLU A 144 -9.11 7.13 -14.07
C GLU A 144 -10.34 6.27 -14.35
N PHE A 145 -10.39 5.07 -13.76
CA PHE A 145 -11.50 4.14 -13.90
C PHE A 145 -12.81 4.75 -13.38
N ILE A 146 -12.83 5.23 -12.13
CA ILE A 146 -14.02 5.83 -11.53
C ILE A 146 -14.44 7.10 -12.25
N LYS A 147 -13.46 7.92 -12.68
CA LYS A 147 -13.75 9.11 -13.49
C LYS A 147 -14.45 8.73 -14.79
N PHE A 148 -13.97 7.71 -15.50
CA PHE A 148 -14.62 7.21 -16.71
C PHE A 148 -16.07 6.78 -16.45
N ILE A 149 -16.33 6.02 -15.39
CA ILE A 149 -17.70 5.61 -15.06
C ILE A 149 -18.59 6.82 -14.78
N LYS A 150 -18.12 7.79 -13.99
CA LYS A 150 -18.90 8.99 -13.64
C LYS A 150 -19.16 9.89 -14.84
N ASP A 151 -18.18 10.05 -15.71
CA ASP A 151 -18.24 10.99 -16.83
C ASP A 151 -18.97 10.40 -18.05
N GLN A 152 -18.81 9.11 -18.32
CA GLN A 152 -19.29 8.46 -19.55
C GLN A 152 -20.45 7.49 -19.31
N LEU A 153 -20.59 6.95 -18.10
CA LEU A 153 -21.60 5.95 -17.73
C LEU A 153 -22.40 6.40 -16.49
N SER A 154 -22.75 7.69 -16.42
CA SER A 154 -23.43 8.31 -15.26
C SER A 154 -24.73 7.59 -14.89
N GLY A 155 -25.42 6.98 -15.86
CA GLY A 155 -26.60 6.16 -15.64
C GLY A 155 -26.40 5.02 -14.64
N ILE A 156 -25.19 4.42 -14.56
CA ILE A 156 -24.88 3.41 -13.53
C ILE A 156 -24.88 4.06 -12.15
N VAL A 157 -24.25 5.23 -12.03
CA VAL A 157 -24.12 5.99 -10.78
C VAL A 157 -25.48 6.48 -10.31
N GLU A 158 -26.33 6.95 -11.23
CA GLU A 158 -27.69 7.41 -10.92
C GLU A 158 -28.58 6.27 -10.42
N ARG A 159 -28.54 5.10 -11.09
CA ARG A 159 -29.30 3.91 -10.66
C ARG A 159 -28.83 3.38 -9.31
N HIS A 160 -27.52 3.49 -9.03
CA HIS A 160 -26.89 2.90 -7.85
C HIS A 160 -26.20 3.97 -6.98
N TYR A 161 -26.89 5.09 -6.73
CA TYR A 161 -26.34 6.26 -6.03
C TYR A 161 -25.84 6.01 -4.61
N GLN A 162 -26.19 4.87 -4.01
CA GLN A 162 -25.75 4.45 -2.67
C GLN A 162 -24.36 3.79 -2.69
N LEU A 163 -23.85 3.45 -3.87
CA LEU A 163 -22.51 2.91 -4.01
C LEU A 163 -21.47 4.02 -3.83
N THR A 164 -20.45 3.73 -3.03
CA THR A 164 -19.23 4.52 -3.02
C THR A 164 -18.40 4.19 -4.26
N ASP A 165 -17.35 4.98 -4.50
CA ASP A 165 -16.36 4.68 -5.54
C ASP A 165 -15.74 3.30 -5.36
N LEU A 166 -15.47 2.89 -4.11
CA LEU A 166 -14.99 1.53 -3.78
C LEU A 166 -16.03 0.46 -4.12
N GLY A 167 -17.28 0.64 -3.68
CA GLY A 167 -18.35 -0.32 -3.94
C GLY A 167 -18.62 -0.49 -5.44
N LEU A 168 -18.66 0.62 -6.18
CA LEU A 168 -18.81 0.63 -7.63
C LEU A 168 -17.66 -0.09 -8.33
N ARG A 169 -16.42 0.23 -7.95
CA ARG A 169 -15.21 -0.44 -8.46
C ARG A 169 -15.28 -1.94 -8.26
N ASP A 170 -15.54 -2.37 -7.04
CA ASP A 170 -15.41 -3.77 -6.65
C ASP A 170 -16.57 -4.61 -7.20
N VAL A 171 -17.77 -4.04 -7.36
CA VAL A 171 -18.88 -4.70 -8.08
C VAL A 171 -18.52 -4.94 -9.54
N ILE A 172 -18.02 -3.91 -10.23
CA ILE A 172 -17.61 -4.05 -11.64
C ILE A 172 -16.43 -5.02 -11.74
N GLY A 173 -15.47 -4.92 -10.82
CA GLY A 173 -14.33 -5.82 -10.74
C GLY A 173 -14.73 -7.27 -10.52
N TYR A 174 -15.75 -7.54 -9.73
CA TYR A 174 -16.32 -8.88 -9.58
C TYR A 174 -16.98 -9.38 -10.86
N LYS A 175 -17.76 -8.53 -11.56
CA LYS A 175 -18.40 -8.90 -12.83
C LYS A 175 -17.38 -9.16 -13.95
N LEU A 176 -16.24 -8.45 -13.92
CA LEU A 176 -15.16 -8.57 -14.91
C LEU A 176 -13.95 -9.38 -14.40
N GLN A 177 -14.09 -10.12 -13.30
CA GLN A 177 -12.97 -10.86 -12.68
C GLN A 177 -12.38 -11.96 -13.57
N ASN A 178 -13.13 -12.37 -14.58
CA ASN A 178 -12.70 -13.36 -15.56
C ASN A 178 -11.81 -12.77 -16.66
N ASP A 179 -11.73 -11.45 -16.79
CA ASP A 179 -11.03 -10.76 -17.87
C ASP A 179 -9.88 -9.88 -17.34
N TYR A 180 -10.02 -9.36 -16.12
CA TYR A 180 -9.05 -8.44 -15.54
C TYR A 180 -8.73 -8.77 -14.08
N SER A 181 -7.61 -8.23 -13.61
CA SER A 181 -7.20 -8.28 -12.21
C SER A 181 -7.33 -6.89 -11.58
N PHE A 182 -8.18 -6.81 -10.56
CA PHE A 182 -8.43 -5.63 -9.75
C PHE A 182 -7.66 -5.78 -8.44
N ASN A 183 -6.51 -5.10 -8.31
CA ASN A 183 -5.65 -5.18 -7.14
C ASN A 183 -5.40 -3.80 -6.54
N SER A 184 -5.81 -3.58 -5.29
CA SER A 184 -5.70 -2.28 -4.63
C SER A 184 -6.29 -1.17 -5.52
N LYS A 185 -5.52 -0.15 -5.89
CA LYS A 185 -5.94 0.96 -6.76
C LYS A 185 -5.61 0.75 -8.24
N ILE A 186 -5.24 -0.48 -8.64
CA ILE A 186 -4.71 -0.79 -9.97
C ILE A 186 -5.59 -1.86 -10.61
N ILE A 187 -5.87 -1.67 -11.89
CA ILE A 187 -6.55 -2.63 -12.77
C ILE A 187 -5.55 -3.03 -13.85
N SER A 188 -5.41 -4.32 -14.10
CA SER A 188 -4.45 -4.87 -15.06
C SER A 188 -4.98 -6.15 -15.70
N GLU A 189 -4.22 -6.70 -16.65
CA GLU A 189 -4.60 -7.96 -17.30
C GLU A 189 -4.81 -9.07 -16.28
N LYS A 190 -5.69 -10.02 -16.61
CA LYS A 190 -5.94 -11.18 -15.76
C LYS A 190 -4.64 -11.90 -15.37
N GLY A 191 -4.49 -12.13 -14.08
CA GLY A 191 -3.35 -12.86 -13.51
C GLY A 191 -2.13 -11.98 -13.23
N LYS A 192 -2.11 -10.73 -13.71
CA LYS A 192 -1.09 -9.74 -13.31
C LYS A 192 -1.58 -9.05 -12.04
N ASN A 193 -0.93 -9.34 -10.92
CA ASN A 193 -1.18 -8.63 -9.66
C ASN A 193 -0.16 -7.51 -9.49
N LEU A 194 -0.35 -6.41 -10.22
CA LEU A 194 0.58 -5.28 -10.15
C LEU A 194 0.51 -4.59 -8.79
N SER A 195 1.68 -4.31 -8.23
CA SER A 195 1.85 -3.41 -7.08
C SER A 195 2.08 -1.97 -7.56
N VAL A 196 2.02 -1.00 -6.62
CA VAL A 196 2.41 0.39 -6.90
C VAL A 196 3.86 0.47 -7.40
N SER A 197 4.74 -0.36 -6.85
CA SER A 197 6.13 -0.49 -7.30
C SER A 197 6.24 -0.91 -8.76
N ASP A 198 5.43 -1.87 -9.19
CA ASP A 198 5.44 -2.34 -10.58
C ASP A 198 4.92 -1.27 -11.53
N VAL A 199 3.92 -0.48 -11.10
CA VAL A 199 3.41 0.65 -11.89
C VAL A 199 4.50 1.70 -12.12
N PHE A 200 5.27 2.08 -11.11
CA PHE A 200 6.40 3.00 -11.29
C PHE A 200 7.46 2.41 -12.25
N ARG A 201 7.77 1.12 -12.14
CA ARG A 201 8.70 0.44 -13.06
C ARG A 201 8.20 0.47 -14.51
N ILE A 202 6.92 0.13 -14.74
CA ILE A 202 6.31 0.18 -16.07
C ILE A 202 6.36 1.61 -16.62
N PHE A 203 6.04 2.61 -15.79
CA PHE A 203 6.08 4.01 -16.19
C PHE A 203 7.48 4.47 -16.61
N CYS A 204 8.51 4.08 -15.86
CA CYS A 204 9.91 4.31 -16.21
C CYS A 204 10.29 3.61 -17.51
N ASN A 205 9.97 2.34 -17.67
CA ASN A 205 10.46 1.54 -18.80
C ASN A 205 9.76 1.86 -20.13
N LYS A 206 8.55 2.42 -20.07
CA LYS A 206 7.81 2.83 -21.26
C LYS A 206 8.41 4.06 -21.98
N ASN A 207 9.05 4.96 -21.24
CA ASN A 207 9.48 6.26 -21.77
C ASN A 207 11.00 6.39 -21.65
N GLU A 208 11.71 6.81 -22.69
CA GLU A 208 13.17 7.02 -22.61
C GLU A 208 13.52 8.11 -21.57
N ARG A 209 12.71 9.18 -21.54
CA ARG A 209 12.81 10.31 -20.61
C ARG A 209 11.51 10.47 -19.84
N ILE A 210 11.62 10.82 -18.56
CA ILE A 210 10.48 11.15 -17.70
C ILE A 210 10.82 12.35 -16.81
N THR A 211 9.81 12.99 -16.25
CA THR A 211 9.97 14.15 -15.38
C THR A 211 9.46 13.90 -13.95
N LEU A 212 9.97 14.66 -12.98
CA LEU A 212 9.48 14.63 -11.61
C LEU A 212 8.01 15.06 -11.54
N SER A 213 7.57 15.99 -12.38
CA SER A 213 6.17 16.40 -12.51
C SER A 213 5.27 15.26 -12.94
N GLU A 214 5.72 14.43 -13.88
CA GLU A 214 4.98 13.22 -14.30
C GLU A 214 4.92 12.18 -13.17
N LEU A 215 6.02 11.97 -12.43
CA LEU A 215 6.03 11.11 -11.25
C LEU A 215 5.11 11.65 -10.15
N LYS A 216 5.03 12.97 -9.97
CA LYS A 216 4.11 13.66 -9.05
C LYS A 216 2.65 13.51 -9.50
N ALA A 217 2.37 13.50 -10.80
CA ALA A 217 1.03 13.19 -11.31
C ALA A 217 0.65 11.74 -11.01
N LEU A 218 1.55 10.79 -11.30
CA LEU A 218 1.33 9.37 -11.05
C LEU A 218 1.16 9.05 -9.54
N LYS A 219 1.97 9.65 -8.66
CA LYS A 219 1.83 9.47 -7.20
C LYS A 219 0.46 9.92 -6.70
N LYS A 220 -0.08 11.00 -7.28
CA LYS A 220 -1.41 11.53 -6.95
C LYS A 220 -2.51 10.58 -7.42
N GLU A 221 -2.42 10.06 -8.63
CA GLU A 221 -3.39 9.10 -9.18
C GLU A 221 -3.44 7.80 -8.38
N LEU A 222 -2.29 7.32 -7.92
CA LEU A 222 -2.15 6.13 -7.08
C LEU A 222 -2.44 6.42 -5.59
N ASN A 223 -2.58 7.69 -5.21
CA ASN A 223 -2.63 8.15 -3.82
C ASN A 223 -1.56 7.42 -2.97
N SER A 224 -0.30 7.60 -3.39
CA SER A 224 0.91 7.00 -2.84
C SER A 224 2.05 8.02 -2.80
N VAL A 225 3.24 7.59 -2.37
CA VAL A 225 4.50 8.34 -2.49
C VAL A 225 5.31 7.88 -3.70
N ILE A 226 6.27 8.69 -4.15
CA ILE A 226 7.22 8.30 -5.20
C ILE A 226 8.23 7.34 -4.60
N TYR A 227 8.43 6.19 -5.26
CA TYR A 227 9.39 5.18 -4.80
C TYR A 227 10.71 5.43 -5.51
N PHE A 228 11.47 6.43 -5.05
CA PHE A 228 12.69 6.87 -5.73
C PHE A 228 13.73 5.78 -5.91
N ASP A 229 13.85 4.81 -4.99
CA ASP A 229 14.75 3.67 -5.19
C ASP A 229 14.40 2.88 -6.46
N ILE A 230 13.11 2.74 -6.77
CA ILE A 230 12.67 2.11 -8.03
C ILE A 230 13.01 3.01 -9.21
N ILE A 231 12.75 4.32 -9.08
CA ILE A 231 13.04 5.27 -10.16
C ILE A 231 14.53 5.28 -10.49
N TYR A 232 15.41 5.37 -9.48
CA TYR A 232 16.86 5.38 -9.64
C TYR A 232 17.38 4.02 -10.15
N ASN A 233 16.77 2.90 -9.77
CA ASN A 233 17.11 1.60 -10.35
C ASN A 233 16.83 1.52 -11.87
N GLU A 234 15.76 2.14 -12.36
CA GLU A 234 15.35 2.05 -13.77
C GLU A 234 15.85 3.25 -14.62
N LYS A 235 16.09 4.41 -14.01
CA LYS A 235 16.37 5.69 -14.69
C LYS A 235 17.41 6.52 -13.97
N LEU A 236 18.23 7.23 -14.73
CA LEU A 236 19.22 8.16 -14.22
C LEU A 236 18.62 9.56 -14.04
N ARG A 237 18.72 10.16 -12.85
CA ARG A 237 18.31 11.56 -12.64
C ARG A 237 19.42 12.50 -13.09
N ILE A 238 19.12 13.37 -14.05
CA ILE A 238 20.11 14.28 -14.65
C ILE A 238 19.93 15.74 -14.22
N THR A 239 18.75 16.11 -13.74
CA THR A 239 18.46 17.44 -13.20
C THR A 239 17.44 17.32 -12.05
N GLU A 240 17.05 18.45 -11.45
CA GLU A 240 15.94 18.48 -10.48
C GLU A 240 14.65 17.89 -11.07
N GLU A 241 14.42 18.08 -12.37
CA GLU A 241 13.16 17.71 -13.00
C GLU A 241 13.28 16.46 -13.88
N GLU A 242 14.43 16.18 -14.48
CA GLU A 242 14.55 15.21 -15.57
C GLU A 242 15.25 13.92 -15.18
N PHE A 243 14.69 12.81 -15.66
CA PHE A 243 15.24 11.47 -15.60
C PHE A 243 15.33 10.87 -17.00
N VAL A 244 16.38 10.10 -17.26
CA VAL A 244 16.68 9.52 -18.58
C VAL A 244 17.07 8.06 -18.47
N SER A 245 17.03 7.32 -19.60
CA SER A 245 17.61 5.98 -19.67
C SER A 245 19.08 6.00 -19.26
N LYS A 246 19.49 5.02 -18.44
CA LYS A 246 20.89 4.85 -18.01
C LYS A 246 21.85 4.66 -19.19
N GLU A 247 21.35 4.12 -20.31
CA GLU A 247 22.11 3.90 -21.54
C GLU A 247 22.53 5.20 -22.25
N LEU A 248 21.88 6.32 -21.93
CA LEU A 248 22.23 7.61 -22.54
C LEU A 248 23.48 8.24 -21.94
N VAL A 249 23.97 7.72 -20.81
CA VAL A 249 25.14 8.26 -20.09
C VAL A 249 26.33 7.32 -20.20
N SER A 250 27.51 7.92 -20.37
CA SER A 250 28.78 7.21 -20.38
C SER A 250 29.68 7.83 -19.32
N PHE A 251 29.96 7.10 -18.25
CA PHE A 251 30.83 7.54 -17.17
C PHE A 251 32.26 7.04 -17.36
N ASP A 252 33.22 7.95 -17.37
CA ASP A 252 34.64 7.62 -17.17
C ASP A 252 34.88 7.53 -15.65
N ILE A 253 34.60 6.35 -15.09
CA ILE A 253 34.52 6.14 -13.64
C ILE A 253 35.80 6.61 -12.93
N ASP A 254 36.97 6.26 -13.46
CA ASP A 254 38.23 6.56 -12.79
C ASP A 254 38.52 8.08 -12.79
N LYS A 255 38.15 8.80 -13.86
CA LYS A 255 38.27 10.27 -13.90
C LYS A 255 37.27 10.97 -13.00
N ILE A 256 36.04 10.49 -12.91
CA ILE A 256 35.02 11.08 -12.04
C ILE A 256 35.42 10.87 -10.58
N ASP A 257 35.87 9.67 -10.20
CA ASP A 257 36.37 9.39 -8.85
C ASP A 257 37.57 10.30 -8.51
N ASN A 258 38.49 10.54 -9.45
CA ASN A 258 39.58 11.49 -9.26
C ASN A 258 39.09 12.95 -9.13
N ALA A 259 38.02 13.33 -9.82
CA ALA A 259 37.42 14.66 -9.66
C ALA A 259 36.79 14.83 -8.26
N ILE A 260 36.20 13.76 -7.69
CA ILE A 260 35.69 13.77 -6.31
C ILE A 260 36.85 13.88 -5.30
N ASP A 261 38.02 13.28 -5.57
CA ASP A 261 39.22 13.38 -4.73
C ASP A 261 39.68 14.85 -4.52
N GLU A 262 39.38 15.76 -5.46
CA GLU A 262 39.69 17.20 -5.32
C GLU A 262 38.87 17.90 -4.22
N PHE A 263 37.76 17.30 -3.80
CA PHE A 263 36.86 17.84 -2.77
C PHE A 263 36.91 17.02 -1.48
N CYS A 264 36.98 15.68 -1.58
CA CYS A 264 36.93 14.76 -0.45
C CYS A 264 38.32 14.47 0.13
N TYR A 265 38.84 15.41 0.93
CA TYR A 265 40.16 15.25 1.57
C TYR A 265 40.15 14.20 2.68
N ASP A 266 39.11 14.20 3.52
CA ASP A 266 38.93 13.26 4.63
C ASP A 266 38.18 11.99 4.19
N ASP A 267 37.66 11.19 5.13
CA ASP A 267 36.94 9.95 4.84
C ASP A 267 35.58 10.15 4.16
N TYR A 268 35.01 11.36 4.27
CA TYR A 268 33.70 11.70 3.75
C TYR A 268 33.57 13.19 3.44
N ILE A 269 32.55 13.52 2.64
CA ILE A 269 32.10 14.89 2.38
C ILE A 269 30.58 14.92 2.22
N ALA A 270 29.91 15.99 2.64
CA ALA A 270 28.49 16.16 2.33
C ALA A 270 28.30 16.34 0.82
N ILE A 271 27.28 15.70 0.24
CA ILE A 271 27.02 15.81 -1.20
C ILE A 271 26.80 17.26 -1.66
N GLN A 272 26.23 18.09 -0.79
CA GLN A 272 25.95 19.50 -1.07
C GLN A 272 27.19 20.39 -1.06
N ASP A 273 28.31 19.91 -0.52
CA ASP A 273 29.57 20.66 -0.49
C ASP A 273 30.33 20.59 -1.82
N ILE A 274 30.01 19.62 -2.70
CA ILE A 274 30.52 19.59 -4.08
C ILE A 274 29.64 20.47 -4.97
N LYS A 275 30.03 21.75 -5.09
CA LYS A 275 29.28 22.78 -5.85
C LYS A 275 29.87 23.12 -7.21
N TYR A 276 31.15 22.79 -7.43
CA TYR A 276 31.89 23.13 -8.64
C TYR A 276 32.24 21.86 -9.40
N PHE A 277 31.77 21.74 -10.64
CA PHE A 277 31.94 20.52 -11.44
C PHE A 277 32.91 20.71 -12.62
N SER A 278 33.78 21.71 -12.57
CA SER A 278 34.70 22.03 -13.67
C SER A 278 35.74 20.94 -13.94
N SER A 279 36.13 20.18 -12.91
CA SER A 279 37.06 19.05 -13.04
C SER A 279 36.38 17.74 -13.45
N PHE A 280 35.05 17.69 -13.42
CA PHE A 280 34.32 16.48 -13.79
C PHE A 280 34.34 16.28 -15.31
N PRO A 281 34.62 15.06 -15.80
CA PRO A 281 34.67 14.77 -17.23
C PRO A 281 33.27 14.83 -17.86
N GLU A 282 33.21 15.12 -19.16
CA GLU A 282 31.95 15.11 -19.90
C GLU A 282 31.31 13.71 -19.92
N CYS A 283 30.02 13.64 -19.58
CA CYS A 283 29.22 12.41 -19.60
C CYS A 283 27.90 12.59 -20.39
N ARG A 284 27.92 13.48 -21.40
CA ARG A 284 26.77 13.97 -22.22
C ARG A 284 25.77 14.87 -21.51
N PHE A 285 25.70 14.83 -20.18
CA PHE A 285 24.88 15.74 -19.38
C PHE A 285 25.76 16.63 -18.51
N LYS A 286 25.24 17.81 -18.16
CA LYS A 286 25.93 18.72 -17.24
C LYS A 286 25.86 18.16 -15.82
N TRP A 287 27.02 18.06 -15.18
CA TRP A 287 27.11 17.69 -13.79
C TRP A 287 26.40 18.69 -12.88
N ASN A 288 25.73 18.14 -11.88
CA ASN A 288 25.04 18.82 -10.79
C ASN A 288 24.86 17.80 -9.65
N SER A 289 24.32 18.24 -8.52
CA SER A 289 24.14 17.37 -7.34
C SER A 289 23.27 16.13 -7.60
N TYR A 290 22.25 16.20 -8.47
CA TYR A 290 21.38 15.05 -8.78
C TYR A 290 22.12 13.97 -9.57
N LEU A 291 22.88 14.37 -10.60
CA LEU A 291 23.69 13.44 -11.36
C LEU A 291 24.82 12.85 -10.50
N LEU A 292 25.42 13.68 -9.64
CA LEU A 292 26.44 13.23 -8.69
C LEU A 292 25.88 12.25 -7.67
N GLU A 293 24.70 12.52 -7.11
CA GLU A 293 24.01 11.64 -6.14
C GLU A 293 23.80 10.24 -6.72
N HIS A 294 23.32 10.17 -7.96
CA HIS A 294 23.14 8.88 -8.61
C HIS A 294 24.49 8.21 -8.90
N TYR A 295 25.46 8.97 -9.41
CA TYR A 295 26.78 8.44 -9.72
C TYR A 295 27.44 7.78 -8.51
N VAL A 296 27.48 8.46 -7.36
CA VAL A 296 28.09 7.93 -6.13
C VAL A 296 27.25 6.85 -5.46
N ALA A 297 25.94 6.76 -5.75
CA ALA A 297 25.10 5.69 -5.25
C ALA A 297 25.31 4.36 -5.99
N GLU A 298 25.60 4.38 -7.30
CA GLU A 298 25.56 3.16 -8.13
C GLU A 298 26.85 2.85 -8.92
N TYR A 299 27.71 3.82 -9.18
CA TYR A 299 28.77 3.68 -10.21
C TYR A 299 30.20 3.88 -9.70
N SER A 300 30.40 4.71 -8.69
CA SER A 300 31.73 5.00 -8.15
C SER A 300 32.41 3.73 -7.63
N LYS A 301 33.73 3.62 -7.81
CA LYS A 301 34.54 2.53 -7.23
C LYS A 301 35.21 2.96 -5.93
N LYS A 302 35.54 4.25 -5.80
CA LYS A 302 36.20 4.80 -4.61
C LYS A 302 35.24 5.32 -3.55
N TYR A 303 34.02 5.67 -3.94
CA TYR A 303 33.04 6.30 -3.09
C TYR A 303 31.71 5.55 -3.09
N ARG A 304 30.93 5.78 -2.04
CA ARG A 304 29.55 5.35 -1.94
C ARG A 304 28.69 6.44 -1.31
N LEU A 305 27.40 6.44 -1.62
CA LEU A 305 26.43 7.33 -0.99
C LEU A 305 25.91 6.73 0.31
N GLU A 306 26.07 7.47 1.41
CA GLU A 306 25.41 7.17 2.68
C GLU A 306 24.31 8.19 2.94
N HIS A 307 23.07 7.73 2.92
CA HIS A 307 21.88 8.57 3.12
C HIS A 307 20.72 7.77 3.74
N ILE A 308 19.63 8.46 4.08
CA ILE A 308 18.38 7.80 4.52
C ILE A 308 17.57 7.30 3.32
N ASN A 309 17.44 8.15 2.31
CA ASN A 309 16.64 7.94 1.11
C ASN A 309 16.92 9.04 0.09
N PHE A 310 16.60 8.79 -1.18
CA PHE A 310 16.50 9.84 -2.20
C PHE A 310 15.30 10.76 -1.94
N ASN A 311 15.41 12.04 -2.34
CA ASN A 311 14.39 13.05 -2.07
C ASN A 311 13.91 13.78 -3.34
N GLU A 312 12.72 14.38 -3.25
CA GLU A 312 12.10 15.13 -4.35
C GLU A 312 12.91 16.38 -4.70
N ASP A 313 13.26 17.22 -3.71
CA ASP A 313 13.69 18.60 -3.97
C ASP A 313 15.14 18.89 -3.55
N SER A 314 15.88 17.88 -3.05
CA SER A 314 17.27 18.07 -2.65
C SER A 314 18.06 16.76 -2.66
N CYS A 315 19.36 16.84 -2.94
CA CYS A 315 20.29 15.74 -2.69
C CYS A 315 20.86 15.90 -1.28
N VAL A 316 20.81 14.83 -0.49
CA VAL A 316 21.28 14.82 0.90
C VAL A 316 22.03 13.55 1.20
N GLY A 317 22.94 13.63 2.17
CA GLY A 317 23.78 12.52 2.60
C GLY A 317 25.26 12.82 2.43
N GLY A 318 26.07 11.83 2.79
CA GLY A 318 27.52 11.88 2.67
C GLY A 318 28.02 11.01 1.53
N ILE A 319 28.98 11.54 0.78
CA ILE A 319 29.84 10.75 -0.11
C ILE A 319 30.98 10.24 0.75
N VAL A 320 31.07 8.91 0.91
CA VAL A 320 31.99 8.26 1.84
C VAL A 320 32.99 7.41 1.07
N LYS A 321 34.27 7.48 1.43
CA LYS A 321 35.31 6.63 0.84
C LYS A 321 35.04 5.17 1.19
N VAL A 322 35.08 4.30 0.19
CA VAL A 322 34.92 2.84 0.37
C VAL A 322 36.00 2.27 1.29
N SER A 323 37.18 2.89 1.36
CA SER A 323 38.28 2.50 2.23
C SER A 323 38.15 2.96 3.69
N SER A 324 37.15 3.78 4.01
CA SER A 324 36.94 4.30 5.38
C SER A 324 36.29 3.25 6.30
N GLU A 325 36.39 3.48 7.61
CA GLU A 325 35.73 2.64 8.64
C GLU A 325 34.24 2.95 8.82
N ILE A 326 33.71 3.98 8.15
CA ILE A 326 32.28 4.27 8.13
C ILE A 326 31.64 3.15 7.31
N GLU A 327 30.69 2.38 7.86
CA GLU A 327 30.05 1.28 7.12
C GLU A 327 28.63 1.60 6.66
N ASN A 328 27.96 2.52 7.36
CA ASN A 328 26.57 2.86 7.12
C ASN A 328 26.26 4.32 7.51
N PHE A 329 25.05 4.78 7.18
CA PHE A 329 24.60 6.13 7.50
C PHE A 329 24.64 6.48 9.00
N TYR A 330 24.40 5.53 9.91
CA TYR A 330 24.51 5.81 11.34
C TYR A 330 25.95 6.11 11.75
N ASP A 331 26.92 5.35 11.25
CA ASP A 331 28.35 5.61 11.50
C ASP A 331 28.79 6.96 10.93
N LEU A 332 28.28 7.31 9.74
CA LEU A 332 28.50 8.64 9.14
C LEU A 332 27.99 9.73 10.08
N VAL A 333 26.75 9.61 10.58
CA VAL A 333 26.17 10.61 11.50
C VAL A 333 27.00 10.73 12.77
N VAL A 334 27.43 9.61 13.37
CA VAL A 334 28.31 9.62 14.55
C VAL A 334 29.60 10.38 14.25
N LYS A 335 30.24 10.08 13.12
CA LYS A 335 31.50 10.68 12.71
C LYS A 335 31.36 12.18 12.43
N VAL A 336 30.31 12.59 11.71
CA VAL A 336 29.98 14.00 11.44
C VAL A 336 29.78 14.78 12.74
N LEU A 337 29.02 14.23 13.69
CA LEU A 337 28.76 14.88 14.97
C LEU A 337 30.04 15.00 15.80
N PHE A 338 30.86 13.95 15.81
CA PHE A 338 32.17 13.97 16.46
C PHE A 338 33.09 15.07 15.89
N ASP A 339 33.08 15.28 14.57
CA ASP A 339 33.93 16.27 13.91
C ASP A 339 33.35 17.71 13.96
N SER A 340 32.07 17.89 14.36
CA SER A 340 31.32 19.14 14.21
C SER A 340 31.66 20.28 15.18
N ASN A 341 32.34 20.00 16.30
CA ASN A 341 32.64 20.95 17.38
C ASN A 341 31.41 21.71 17.94
N ILE A 342 30.18 21.20 17.78
CA ILE A 342 28.95 21.82 18.30
C ILE A 342 28.60 21.31 19.71
N SER A 343 27.67 22.00 20.39
CA SER A 343 26.97 21.42 21.54
C SER A 343 26.14 20.22 21.09
N LEU A 344 26.52 19.02 21.55
CA LEU A 344 25.84 17.77 21.21
C LEU A 344 24.58 17.55 22.08
N ASP A 345 23.59 18.42 21.90
CA ASP A 345 22.20 18.20 22.28
C ASP A 345 21.36 17.86 21.04
N THR A 346 20.18 17.26 21.25
CA THR A 346 19.35 16.71 20.16
C THR A 346 18.96 17.77 19.13
N SER A 347 18.62 19.00 19.56
CA SER A 347 18.22 20.07 18.64
C SER A 347 19.42 20.55 17.82
N GLY A 348 20.52 20.90 18.50
CA GLY A 348 21.73 21.38 17.86
C GLY A 348 22.30 20.38 16.85
N ALA A 349 22.29 19.09 17.19
CA ALA A 349 22.74 18.03 16.29
C ALA A 349 21.86 17.90 15.03
N LEU A 350 20.53 17.92 15.19
CA LEU A 350 19.61 17.84 14.04
C LEU A 350 19.67 19.08 13.15
N ASP A 351 19.79 20.27 13.74
CA ASP A 351 19.96 21.53 13.02
C ASP A 351 21.25 21.50 12.20
N TYR A 352 22.36 21.10 12.83
CA TYR A 352 23.66 21.00 12.15
C TYR A 352 23.63 20.01 10.98
N LEU A 353 23.11 18.79 11.19
CA LEU A 353 23.03 17.77 10.14
C LEU A 353 22.14 18.20 8.97
N TYR A 354 21.06 18.92 9.25
CA TYR A 354 20.19 19.51 8.22
C TYR A 354 20.89 20.63 7.45
N GLU A 355 21.51 21.58 8.15
CA GLU A 355 22.21 22.73 7.54
C GLU A 355 23.42 22.31 6.69
N LYS A 356 24.10 21.23 7.09
CA LYS A 356 25.21 20.65 6.33
C LYS A 356 24.78 19.72 5.21
N GLY A 357 23.48 19.47 5.05
CA GLY A 357 22.96 18.66 3.93
C GLY A 357 23.10 17.15 4.11
N TYR A 358 23.33 16.65 5.32
CA TYR A 358 23.28 15.21 5.62
C TYR A 358 21.85 14.70 5.77
N LEU A 359 20.91 15.57 6.16
CA LEU A 359 19.49 15.26 6.33
C LEU A 359 18.62 16.19 5.48
N GLY A 360 17.59 15.63 4.85
CA GLY A 360 16.54 16.41 4.16
C GLY A 360 15.48 17.00 5.10
N ARG A 361 15.50 16.63 6.39
CA ARG A 361 14.60 17.15 7.43
C ARG A 361 15.28 17.09 8.80
N ARG A 362 14.86 17.95 9.72
CA ARG A 362 15.33 17.97 11.13
C ARG A 362 14.74 16.81 11.95
N SER A 363 14.89 15.58 11.48
CA SER A 363 14.50 14.39 12.22
C SER A 363 15.30 13.17 11.79
N TYR A 364 15.81 12.45 12.79
CA TYR A 364 16.52 11.20 12.62
C TYR A 364 16.26 10.32 13.85
N LYS A 365 15.76 9.08 13.62
CA LYS A 365 15.26 8.21 14.70
C LYS A 365 16.33 7.77 15.71
N ASP A 366 17.60 7.74 15.31
CA ASP A 366 18.71 7.25 16.14
C ASP A 366 19.64 8.39 16.60
N ILE A 367 19.18 9.65 16.55
CA ILE A 367 20.00 10.82 16.87
C ILE A 367 20.55 10.79 18.30
N ASP A 368 19.75 10.41 19.29
CA ASP A 368 20.19 10.40 20.69
C ASP A 368 21.29 9.36 20.91
N LYS A 369 21.21 8.21 20.22
CA LYS A 369 22.26 7.18 20.26
C LYS A 369 23.54 7.68 19.58
N ALA A 370 23.41 8.31 18.42
CA ALA A 370 24.55 8.87 17.70
C ALA A 370 25.29 9.94 18.52
N ILE A 371 24.55 10.81 19.22
CA ILE A 371 25.10 11.81 20.14
C ILE A 371 25.91 11.15 21.27
N VAL A 372 25.34 10.14 21.93
CA VAL A 372 26.02 9.42 23.02
C VAL A 372 27.32 8.79 22.52
N GLN A 373 27.29 8.16 21.35
CA GLN A 373 28.46 7.53 20.77
C GLN A 373 29.53 8.55 20.35
N ALA A 374 29.13 9.67 19.75
CA ALA A 374 30.05 10.75 19.39
C ALA A 374 30.77 11.33 20.63
N LYS A 375 30.03 11.58 21.73
CA LYS A 375 30.62 12.02 23.01
C LYS A 375 31.62 11.01 23.56
N ALA A 376 31.30 9.72 23.51
CA ALA A 376 32.18 8.65 23.98
C ALA A 376 33.47 8.52 23.14
N MET A 377 33.48 8.95 21.87
CA MET A 377 34.69 9.01 21.05
C MET A 377 35.59 10.19 21.46
N ASP A 378 35.01 11.31 21.91
CA ASP A 378 35.75 12.49 22.37
C ASP A 378 36.46 12.23 23.69
N GLU A 379 35.78 11.57 24.63
CA GLU A 379 36.36 11.14 25.91
C GLU A 379 37.52 10.15 25.77
N LYS A 380 37.59 9.39 24.66
CA LYS A 380 38.70 8.46 24.38
C LYS A 380 39.89 9.13 23.69
N ARG A 381 39.70 10.34 23.17
CA ARG A 381 40.72 11.11 22.44
C ARG A 381 41.46 12.09 23.38
N GLY A 382 40.83 12.51 24.48
CA GLY A 382 41.46 13.20 25.61
C GLY A 382 42.13 12.22 26.58
#